data_AF-A0A925SE45-F1
#
_entry.id   AF-A0A925SE45-F1
#
_cell.length_a   1.000
_cell.length_b   1.000
_cell.length_c   1.000
_cell.angle_alpha   90.00
_cell.angle_beta   90.00
_cell.angle_gamma   90.00
#
_symmetry.space_group_name_H-M   'P 1'
#
loop_
_entity.id
_entity.type
_entity.pdbx_description
1 polymer ?
#
loop_
_entity_poly.entity_id
_entity_poly.type
_entity_poly.pdbx_seq_one_letter_code
_entity_poly.pdbx_strand_id
1 'polypeptide(L)' 'MADPKENVLMEKIVSLCKRRGFVFQSSEIYGGINGFWDYGPLGAELK' A
#
# COMPACT_ATOMS: atom_id res chain seq x y z
N MET A 1 13.14 -5.02 25.30
CA MET A 1 13.10 -4.90 23.83
C MET A 1 11.73 -5.43 23.44
N ALA A 2 10.85 -4.58 22.90
CA ALA A 2 9.50 -5.02 22.54
C ALA A 2 9.59 -5.91 21.30
N ASP A 3 9.11 -7.15 21.40
CA ASP A 3 9.01 -8.06 20.25
C ASP A 3 8.18 -7.38 19.15
N PRO A 4 8.68 -7.28 17.91
CA PRO A 4 7.89 -6.75 16.83
C PRO A 4 6.80 -7.77 16.54
N LYS A 5 5.57 -7.51 17.02
CA LYS A 5 4.39 -8.24 16.53
C LYS A 5 4.27 -7.94 15.04
N GLU A 6 4.79 -8.85 14.24
CA GLU A 6 4.68 -8.87 12.80
C GLU A 6 3.19 -8.74 12.46
N ASN A 7 2.81 -7.59 11.90
CA ASN A 7 1.41 -7.27 11.66
C ASN A 7 1.00 -7.88 10.31
N VAL A 8 1.00 -9.22 10.26
CA VAL A 8 0.73 -10.04 9.07
C VAL A 8 -0.59 -9.65 8.40
N LEU A 9 -1.57 -9.16 9.19
CA LEU A 9 -2.82 -8.66 8.67
C LEU A 9 -2.62 -7.42 7.79
N MET A 10 -1.81 -6.46 8.23
CA MET A 10 -1.56 -5.23 7.49
C MET A 10 -0.85 -5.51 6.17
N GLU A 11 0.15 -6.40 6.17
CA GLU A 11 0.85 -6.80 4.94
C GLU A 11 -0.08 -7.49 3.94
N LYS A 12 -0.98 -8.36 4.43
CA LYS A 12 -2.00 -8.99 3.59
C LYS A 12 -2.93 -7.96 2.96
N ILE A 13 -3.38 -6.96 3.73
CA ILE A 13 -4.24 -5.88 3.22
C ILE A 13 -3.51 -5.07 2.15
N VAL A 14 -2.26 -4.64 2.41
CA VAL A 14 -1.45 -3.89 1.44
C VAL A 14 -1.25 -4.70 0.15
N SER A 15 -0.95 -5.99 0.26
CA SER A 15 -0.79 -6.88 -0.90
C SER A 15 -2.08 -7.00 -1.73
N LEU A 16 -3.25 -7.00 -1.07
CA LEU A 16 -4.55 -7.04 -1.72
C LEU A 16 -4.83 -5.74 -2.45
N CYS A 17 -4.62 -4.60 -1.79
CA CYS A 17 -4.84 -3.27 -2.36
C CYS A 17 -3.99 -3.04 -3.61
N LYS A 18 -2.72 -3.44 -3.57
CA LYS A 18 -1.81 -3.36 -4.72
C LYS A 18 -2.26 -4.27 -5.88
N ARG A 19 -2.61 -5.53 -5.60
CA ARG A 19 -3.04 -6.49 -6.64
C ARG A 19 -4.38 -6.13 -7.28
N ARG A 20 -5.27 -5.48 -6.54
CA ARG A 20 -6.60 -5.09 -7.02
C ARG A 20 -6.64 -3.68 -7.61
N GLY A 21 -5.56 -2.91 -7.53
CA GLY A 21 -5.51 -1.56 -8.07
C GLY A 21 -6.27 -0.52 -7.25
N PHE A 22 -6.22 -0.64 -5.92
CA PHE A 22 -6.74 0.38 -5.02
C PHE A 22 -5.70 1.46 -4.73
N VAL A 23 -4.54 1.08 -4.19
CA VAL A 23 -3.49 2.03 -3.79
C VAL A 23 -2.11 1.49 -4.13
N PHE A 24 -1.23 2.39 -4.55
CA PHE A 24 0.14 2.12 -4.94
C PHE A 24 1.09 3.09 -4.24
N GLN A 25 2.33 2.65 -4.01
CA GLN A 25 3.39 3.52 -3.52
C GLN A 25 3.71 4.54 -4.62
N SER A 26 3.65 5.84 -4.32
CA SER A 26 4.00 6.83 -5.31
C SER A 26 5.49 6.76 -5.64
N SER A 27 5.80 6.90 -6.93
CA SER A 27 7.17 6.76 -7.45
C SER A 27 7.81 5.39 -7.16
N GLU A 28 7.03 4.30 -7.12
CA GLU A 28 7.54 2.95 -6.84
C GLU A 28 8.72 2.55 -7.75
N ILE A 29 8.65 2.90 -9.04
CA ILE A 29 9.72 2.61 -10.02
C ILE A 29 11.01 3.40 -9.78
N TYR A 30 10.96 4.45 -8.95
CA TYR A 30 12.09 5.30 -8.57
C TYR A 30 12.53 5.08 -7.11
N GLY A 31 12.09 3.99 -6.47
CA GLY A 31 12.44 3.67 -5.09
C GLY A 31 11.41 4.12 -4.05
N GLY A 32 10.29 4.70 -4.49
CA GLY A 32 9.18 5.11 -3.63
C GLY A 32 9.47 6.40 -2.86
N ILE A 33 8.45 7.25 -2.72
CA ILE A 33 8.52 8.41 -1.83
C ILE A 33 7.63 8.11 -0.63
N ASN A 34 8.19 8.24 0.58
CA ASN A 34 7.42 8.03 1.80
C ASN A 34 6.41 9.17 2.00
N GLY A 35 5.18 8.84 2.40
CA GLY A 35 4.09 9.79 2.56
C GLY A 35 3.28 10.11 1.30
N PHE A 36 3.65 9.58 0.14
CA PHE A 36 2.90 9.77 -1.12
C PHE A 36 2.34 8.45 -1.66
N TRP A 37 1.08 8.50 -2.09
CA TRP A 37 0.31 7.34 -2.53
C TRP A 37 -0.49 7.66 -3.78
N ASP A 38 -0.45 6.75 -4.75
CA ASP A 38 -1.21 6.86 -5.99
C ASP A 38 -2.43 5.94 -5.93
N TYR A 39 -3.62 6.46 -6.21
CA TYR A 39 -4.86 5.68 -6.25
C TYR A 39 -5.04 5.07 -7.64
N GLY A 40 -5.30 3.76 -7.70
CA GLY A 40 -5.65 3.08 -8.94
C GLY A 40 -7.13 3.29 -9.31
N PRO A 41 -7.62 2.70 -10.42
CA PRO A 41 -8.98 2.91 -10.89
C PRO A 41 -10.05 2.63 -9.83
N LEU A 42 -9.92 1.51 -9.10
CA LEU A 42 -10.85 1.17 -8.01
C LEU A 42 -10.64 2.02 -6.76
N GLY A 43 -9.42 2.52 -6.53
CA GLY A 43 -9.13 3.43 -5.43
C GLY A 43 -9.70 4.83 -5.66
N ALA A 44 -9.75 5.27 -6.93
CA ALA A 44 -10.35 6.54 -7.31
C ALA A 44 -11.86 6.55 -7.12
N GLU A 45 -12.55 5.45 -7.44
CA GLU A 45 -14.00 5.30 -7.21
C GLU A 45 -14.37 5.17 -5.72
N LEU A 46 -13.43 4.70 -4.88
CA LEU A 46 -13.63 4.56 -3.44
C LEU A 46 -13.42 5.87 -2.67
N LYS A 47 -12.74 6.85 -3.28
CA LYS A 47 -12.34 8.12 -2.65
C LYS A 47 -13.48 9.13 -2.61
#